data_AF-A0A6I7N034-F1
#
_entry.id   AF-A0A6I7N034-F1
#
_cell.length_a   1.000
_cell.length_b   1.000
_cell.length_c   1.000
_cell.angle_alpha   90.00
_cell.angle_beta   90.00
_cell.angle_gamma   90.00
#
_symmetry.space_group_name_H-M   'P 1'
#
loop_
_entity.id
_entity.type
_entity.pdbx_description
1 polymer ?
#
loop_
_entity_poly.entity_id
_entity_poly.type
_entity_poly.pdbx_seq_one_letter_code
_entity_poly.pdbx_strand_id
1 'polypeptide(L)'
;MSDQKTAQPPNPKMIAAARVTGVGVLLVGVALAFLGMGLFMFNMGRDMSTMTKAVTQMGLDVSTMAEDMTFMAGRMEVMADSMVEGQAGMSADFNRVRVGMELMATDVRSMSENMSDLAVNIRGMAGNIGTMNSSMSHMNRSMAEMTGTMGRMSVDINRFTRPESLMPMSPFR
;
A
#
# COMPACT_ATOMS: atom_id res chain seq x y z
N MET A 1 -42.88 21.99 116.09
CA MET A 1 -41.88 23.04 116.38
C MET A 1 -40.97 23.10 115.17
N SER A 2 -41.11 24.15 114.37
CA SER A 2 -40.52 24.27 113.03
C SER A 2 -39.46 25.37 113.07
N ASP A 3 -38.18 24.99 112.99
CA ASP A 3 -37.07 25.94 112.87
C ASP A 3 -36.99 26.47 111.43
N GLN A 4 -37.39 27.73 111.25
CA GLN A 4 -37.32 28.44 109.99
C GLN A 4 -35.99 29.21 109.93
N LYS A 5 -34.98 28.61 109.27
CA LYS A 5 -33.69 29.24 109.00
C LYS A 5 -33.87 30.33 107.93
N THR A 6 -33.95 31.58 108.36
CA THR A 6 -34.06 32.75 107.48
C THR A 6 -32.81 32.88 106.59
N ALA A 7 -33.01 32.78 105.27
CA ALA A 7 -31.98 33.04 104.27
C ALA A 7 -31.74 34.55 104.15
N GLN A 8 -30.49 34.96 104.31
CA GLN A 8 -30.03 36.34 104.21
C GLN A 8 -30.08 36.80 102.74
N PRO A 9 -30.63 37.99 102.43
CA PRO A 9 -30.75 38.45 101.05
C PRO A 9 -29.38 38.71 100.42
N PRO A 10 -29.19 38.38 99.12
CA PRO A 10 -27.90 38.52 98.46
C PRO A 10 -27.48 39.99 98.36
N ASN A 11 -26.19 40.23 98.64
CA ASN A 11 -25.59 41.57 98.72
C ASN A 11 -25.75 42.32 97.37
N PRO A 12 -26.33 43.53 97.35
CA PRO A 12 -26.62 44.28 96.12
C PRO A 12 -25.36 44.59 95.27
N LYS A 13 -24.17 44.61 95.88
CA LYS A 13 -22.90 44.74 95.16
C LYS A 13 -22.57 43.53 94.27
N MET A 14 -23.03 42.33 94.63
CA MET A 14 -22.83 41.12 93.82
C MET A 14 -23.75 41.06 92.60
N ILE A 15 -24.96 41.62 92.70
CA ILE A 15 -25.94 41.64 91.59
C ILE A 15 -25.52 42.65 90.52
N ALA A 16 -25.04 43.83 90.94
CA ALA A 16 -24.51 44.83 90.01
C ALA A 16 -23.24 44.34 89.30
N ALA A 17 -22.31 43.70 90.02
CA ALA A 17 -21.14 43.07 89.42
C ALA A 17 -21.53 42.00 88.40
N ALA A 18 -22.42 41.07 88.75
CA ALA A 18 -22.87 40.01 87.85
C ALA A 18 -23.55 40.53 86.56
N ARG A 19 -24.31 41.63 86.64
CA ARG A 19 -24.94 42.25 85.45
C ARG A 19 -23.91 42.94 84.54
N VAL A 20 -22.93 43.64 85.10
CA VAL A 20 -21.87 44.30 84.32
C VAL A 20 -20.95 43.25 83.67
N THR A 21 -20.61 42.17 84.38
CA THR A 21 -19.85 41.04 83.81
C THR A 21 -20.66 40.31 82.73
N GLY A 22 -21.97 40.09 82.94
CA GLY A 22 -22.85 39.44 81.98
C GLY A 22 -23.01 40.23 80.67
N VAL A 23 -23.18 41.55 80.75
CA VAL A 23 -23.29 42.42 79.55
C VAL A 23 -21.95 42.49 78.79
N GLY A 24 -20.82 42.58 79.49
CA GLY A 24 -19.49 42.55 78.86
C GLY A 24 -19.21 41.25 78.10
N VAL A 25 -19.55 40.10 78.68
CA VAL A 25 -19.38 38.79 78.03
C VAL A 25 -20.30 38.63 76.81
N LEU A 26 -21.53 39.15 76.89
CA LEU A 26 -22.50 39.07 75.78
C LEU A 26 -22.04 39.91 74.58
N LEU A 27 -21.51 41.12 74.80
CA LEU A 27 -20.96 41.97 73.74
C LEU A 27 -19.73 41.33 73.07
N VAL A 28 -18.84 40.71 73.85
CA VAL A 28 -17.68 39.98 73.31
C VAL A 28 -18.13 38.77 72.48
N GLY A 29 -19.13 38.02 72.97
CA GLY A 29 -19.69 36.87 72.23
C GLY A 29 -20.31 37.27 70.88
N VAL A 30 -21.05 38.39 70.85
CA VAL A 30 -21.64 38.93 69.62
C VAL A 30 -20.56 39.41 68.65
N ALA A 31 -19.55 40.13 69.13
CA ALA A 31 -18.43 40.57 68.28
C ALA A 31 -17.65 39.39 67.66
N LEU A 32 -17.41 38.34 68.44
CA LEU A 32 -16.75 37.12 67.94
C LEU A 32 -17.62 36.36 66.94
N ALA A 33 -18.94 36.31 67.13
CA ALA A 33 -19.86 35.71 66.17
C ALA A 33 -19.87 36.47 64.83
N PHE A 34 -19.86 37.81 64.86
CA PHE A 34 -19.74 38.62 63.64
C PHE A 34 -18.38 38.44 62.95
N LEU A 35 -17.29 38.34 63.70
CA LEU A 35 -15.97 38.04 63.13
C LEU A 35 -15.92 36.64 62.51
N GLY A 36 -16.50 35.64 63.17
CA GLY A 36 -16.62 34.28 62.66
C GLY A 36 -17.45 34.20 61.37
N MET A 37 -18.59 34.89 61.33
CA MET A 37 -19.42 34.98 60.11
C MET A 37 -18.73 35.75 58.99
N GLY A 38 -18.01 36.85 59.30
CA GLY A 38 -17.24 37.61 58.31
C GLY A 38 -16.12 36.78 57.67
N LEU A 39 -15.38 36.01 58.47
CA LEU A 39 -14.36 35.07 57.99
C LEU A 39 -14.96 33.96 57.12
N PHE A 40 -16.11 33.42 57.52
CA PHE A 40 -16.81 32.39 56.75
C PHE A 40 -17.30 32.91 55.39
N MET A 41 -17.90 34.11 55.36
CA MET A 41 -18.30 34.76 54.11
C MET A 41 -17.11 35.07 53.20
N PHE A 42 -15.96 35.45 53.78
CA PHE A 42 -14.72 35.66 53.03
C PHE A 42 -14.20 34.36 52.39
N ASN A 43 -14.22 33.24 53.12
CA ASN A 43 -13.85 31.93 52.57
C ASN A 43 -14.82 31.47 51.47
N MET A 44 -16.14 31.60 51.66
CA MET A 44 -17.11 31.28 50.61
C MET A 44 -16.97 32.17 49.37
N GLY A 45 -16.65 33.46 49.54
CA GLY A 45 -16.37 34.36 48.41
C GLY A 45 -15.13 33.94 47.61
N ARG A 46 -14.09 33.44 48.29
CA ARG A 46 -12.88 32.92 47.64
C ARG A 46 -13.15 31.60 46.90
N ASP A 47 -13.95 30.72 47.47
CA ASP A 47 -14.36 29.46 46.83
C ASP A 47 -15.22 29.72 45.59
N MET A 48 -16.19 30.64 45.69
CA MET A 48 -17.01 31.06 44.54
C MET A 48 -16.16 31.72 43.43
N SER A 49 -15.14 32.51 43.80
CA SER A 49 -14.19 33.07 42.83
C SER A 49 -13.39 31.98 42.10
N THR A 50 -13.00 30.93 42.82
CA THR A 50 -12.26 29.78 42.26
C THR A 50 -13.17 28.98 41.32
N MET A 51 -14.42 28.76 41.71
CA MET A 51 -15.43 28.10 40.87
C MET A 51 -15.75 28.92 39.61
N THR A 52 -15.90 30.24 39.71
CA THR A 52 -16.09 31.12 38.54
C THR A 52 -14.95 31.01 37.56
N LYS A 53 -13.70 30.98 38.03
CA LYS A 53 -12.52 30.78 37.15
C LYS A 53 -12.54 29.42 36.46
N ALA A 54 -12.89 28.36 37.20
CA ALA A 54 -13.00 27.01 36.64
C ALA A 54 -14.09 26.95 35.56
N VAL A 55 -15.26 27.53 35.79
CA VAL A 55 -16.35 27.57 34.79
C VAL A 55 -15.96 28.40 33.57
N THR A 56 -15.29 29.55 33.76
CA THR A 56 -14.77 30.34 32.65
C THR A 56 -13.75 29.55 31.82
N GLN A 57 -12.86 28.81 32.47
CA GLN A 57 -11.91 27.93 31.77
C GLN A 57 -12.61 26.81 31.01
N MET A 58 -13.60 26.14 31.61
CA MET A 58 -14.39 25.14 30.91
C MET A 58 -15.12 25.72 29.69
N GLY A 59 -15.59 26.97 29.77
CA GLY A 59 -16.17 27.67 28.61
C GLY A 59 -15.18 27.90 27.48
N LEU A 60 -13.94 28.27 27.81
CA LEU A 60 -12.85 28.40 26.83
C LEU A 60 -12.49 27.03 26.23
N ASP A 61 -12.37 25.99 27.06
CA ASP A 61 -12.06 24.63 26.60
C ASP A 61 -13.14 24.09 25.66
N VAL A 62 -14.42 24.32 25.96
CA VAL A 62 -15.54 23.95 25.08
C VAL A 62 -15.49 24.72 23.76
N SER A 63 -15.13 26.01 23.79
CA SER A 63 -14.94 26.79 22.56
C SER A 63 -13.81 26.22 21.70
N THR A 64 -12.68 25.86 22.32
CA THR A 64 -11.56 25.22 21.61
C THR A 64 -11.95 23.84 21.08
N MET A 65 -12.70 23.04 21.84
CA MET A 65 -13.22 21.76 21.34
C MET A 65 -14.14 21.93 20.13
N ALA A 66 -14.98 22.98 20.10
CA ALA A 66 -15.84 23.26 18.95
C ALA A 66 -15.03 23.63 17.69
N GLU A 67 -13.96 24.41 17.87
CA GLU A 67 -13.01 24.73 16.80
C GLU A 67 -12.28 23.47 16.30
N ASP A 68 -11.78 22.64 17.22
CA ASP A 68 -11.12 21.38 16.92
C ASP A 68 -12.03 20.42 16.16
N MET A 69 -13.30 20.29 16.57
CA MET A 69 -14.30 19.47 15.86
C MET A 69 -14.56 19.99 14.45
N THR A 70 -14.62 21.31 14.27
CA THR A 70 -14.79 21.94 12.95
C THR A 70 -13.58 21.63 12.06
N PHE A 71 -12.36 21.75 12.61
CA PHE A 71 -11.14 21.44 11.88
C PHE A 71 -11.02 19.94 11.56
N MET A 72 -11.46 19.05 12.47
CA MET A 72 -11.55 17.61 12.22
C MET A 72 -12.54 17.29 11.10
N ALA A 73 -13.70 17.93 11.09
CA ALA A 73 -14.69 17.74 10.02
C ALA A 73 -14.10 18.12 8.65
N GLY A 74 -13.40 19.26 8.55
CA GLY A 74 -12.72 19.66 7.32
C GLY A 74 -11.62 18.67 6.89
N ARG A 75 -10.85 18.12 7.84
CA ARG A 75 -9.86 17.06 7.52
C ARG A 75 -10.52 15.78 7.01
N MET A 76 -11.67 15.41 7.55
CA MET A 76 -12.44 14.25 7.10
C MET A 76 -13.00 14.46 5.68
N GLU A 77 -13.45 15.67 5.36
CA GLU A 77 -13.89 16.05 4.01
C GLU A 77 -12.76 15.90 2.99
N VAL A 78 -11.59 16.47 3.25
CA VAL A 78 -10.39 16.31 2.39
C VAL A 78 -10.00 14.84 2.24
N MET A 79 -10.08 14.04 3.31
CA MET A 79 -9.81 12.62 3.25
C MET A 79 -10.83 11.87 2.38
N ALA A 80 -12.11 12.20 2.50
CA ALA A 80 -13.16 11.63 1.66
C ALA A 80 -12.94 11.96 0.18
N ASP A 81 -12.64 13.21 -0.15
CA ASP A 81 -12.32 13.64 -1.50
C ASP A 81 -11.09 12.92 -2.05
N SER A 82 -10.03 12.82 -1.24
CA SER A 82 -8.80 12.10 -1.60
C SER A 82 -9.07 10.62 -1.87
N MET A 83 -9.95 9.98 -1.09
CA MET A 83 -10.34 8.60 -1.31
C MET A 83 -11.14 8.42 -2.61
N VAL A 84 -12.05 9.36 -2.91
CA VAL A 84 -12.85 9.35 -4.14
C VAL A 84 -11.96 9.55 -5.37
N GLU A 85 -11.06 10.54 -5.33
CA GLU A 85 -10.11 10.79 -6.41
C GLU A 85 -9.15 9.62 -6.60
N GLY A 86 -8.65 9.06 -5.49
CA GLY A 86 -7.84 7.83 -5.51
C GLY A 86 -8.59 6.66 -6.16
N GLN A 87 -9.87 6.48 -5.86
CA GLN A 87 -10.70 5.43 -6.47
C GLN A 87 -10.91 5.66 -7.97
N ALA A 88 -11.14 6.91 -8.39
CA ALA A 88 -11.27 7.27 -9.80
C ALA A 88 -9.95 7.02 -10.56
N GLY A 89 -8.82 7.42 -9.98
CA GLY A 89 -7.48 7.16 -10.51
C GLY A 89 -7.20 5.67 -10.67
N MET A 90 -7.45 4.89 -9.62
CA MET A 90 -7.31 3.42 -9.67
C MET A 90 -8.20 2.80 -10.75
N SER A 91 -9.45 3.26 -10.91
CA SER A 91 -10.34 2.77 -11.97
C SER A 91 -9.80 3.07 -13.38
N ALA A 92 -9.20 4.25 -13.58
CA ALA A 92 -8.58 4.60 -14.85
C ALA A 92 -7.35 3.72 -15.14
N ASP A 93 -6.54 3.47 -14.12
CA ASP A 93 -5.36 2.59 -14.24
C ASP A 93 -5.76 1.14 -14.51
N PHE A 94 -6.80 0.61 -13.86
CA PHE A 94 -7.33 -0.72 -14.18
C PHE A 94 -7.81 -0.81 -15.64
N ASN A 95 -8.45 0.24 -16.16
CA ASN A 95 -8.87 0.24 -17.55
C ASN A 95 -7.66 0.26 -18.51
N ARG A 96 -6.61 1.02 -18.19
CA ARG A 96 -5.35 1.00 -18.97
C ARG A 96 -4.68 -0.37 -18.93
N VAL A 97 -4.61 -1.01 -17.77
CA VAL A 97 -4.06 -2.37 -17.63
C VAL A 97 -4.87 -3.36 -18.47
N ARG A 98 -6.20 -3.30 -18.42
CA ARG A 98 -7.08 -4.15 -19.23
C ARG A 98 -6.81 -4.00 -20.74
N VAL A 99 -6.73 -2.77 -21.23
CA VAL A 99 -6.41 -2.49 -22.63
C VAL A 99 -5.02 -3.00 -23.00
N GLY A 100 -4.03 -2.78 -22.13
CA GLY A 100 -2.67 -3.31 -22.31
C GLY A 100 -2.65 -4.84 -22.42
N MET A 101 -3.40 -5.54 -21.56
CA MET A 101 -3.51 -7.00 -21.61
C MET A 101 -4.18 -7.50 -22.89
N GLU A 102 -5.19 -6.79 -23.41
CA GLU A 102 -5.86 -7.14 -24.66
C GLU A 102 -4.94 -6.99 -25.88
N LEU A 103 -4.14 -5.92 -25.91
CA LEU A 103 -3.10 -5.73 -26.92
C LEU A 103 -2.04 -6.83 -26.85
N MET A 104 -1.53 -7.14 -25.66
CA MET A 104 -0.56 -8.23 -25.47
C MET A 104 -1.11 -9.59 -25.91
N ALA A 105 -2.39 -9.88 -25.62
CA ALA A 105 -3.03 -11.11 -26.07
C ALA A 105 -3.12 -11.19 -27.60
N THR A 106 -3.40 -10.06 -28.24
CA THR A 106 -3.42 -9.94 -29.71
C THR A 106 -2.03 -10.16 -30.30
N ASP A 107 -1.00 -9.54 -29.73
CA ASP A 107 0.39 -9.68 -30.18
C ASP A 107 0.87 -11.13 -30.06
N VAL A 108 0.62 -11.78 -28.92
CA VAL A 108 0.97 -13.20 -28.70
C VAL A 108 0.26 -14.10 -29.71
N ARG A 109 -1.01 -13.81 -30.03
CA ARG A 109 -1.74 -14.55 -31.06
C ARG A 109 -1.10 -14.39 -32.44
N SER A 110 -0.78 -13.16 -32.83
CA SER A 110 -0.11 -12.88 -34.11
C SER A 110 1.26 -13.55 -34.20
N MET A 111 2.04 -13.53 -33.11
CA MET A 111 3.32 -14.24 -33.03
C MET A 111 3.13 -15.75 -33.21
N SER A 112 2.10 -16.35 -32.61
CA SER A 112 1.79 -17.77 -32.77
C SER A 112 1.44 -18.12 -34.22
N GLU A 113 0.67 -17.28 -34.89
CA GLU A 113 0.31 -17.46 -36.31
C GLU A 113 1.57 -17.36 -37.19
N ASN A 114 2.39 -16.33 -37.01
CA ASN A 114 3.66 -16.17 -37.72
C ASN A 114 4.60 -17.37 -37.50
N MET A 115 4.69 -17.91 -36.28
CA MET A 115 5.50 -19.09 -35.98
C MET A 115 4.98 -20.35 -36.68
N SER A 116 3.66 -20.50 -36.79
CA SER A 116 3.04 -21.59 -37.56
C SER A 116 3.41 -21.49 -39.04
N ASP A 117 3.33 -20.29 -39.63
CA ASP A 117 3.68 -20.05 -41.03
C ASP A 117 5.16 -20.30 -41.30
N LEU A 118 6.04 -19.86 -40.40
CA LEU A 118 7.46 -20.18 -40.45
C LEU A 118 7.71 -21.70 -40.43
N ALA A 119 7.00 -22.44 -39.57
CA ALA A 119 7.12 -23.89 -39.52
C ALA A 119 6.69 -24.57 -40.83
N VAL A 120 5.62 -24.08 -41.48
CA VAL A 120 5.19 -24.57 -42.80
C VAL A 120 6.26 -24.29 -43.86
N ASN A 121 6.80 -23.06 -43.89
CA ASN A 121 7.85 -22.67 -44.82
C ASN A 121 9.12 -23.52 -44.66
N ILE A 122 9.54 -23.78 -43.42
CA ILE A 122 10.70 -24.64 -43.13
C ILE A 122 10.48 -26.07 -43.63
N ARG A 123 9.28 -26.65 -43.43
CA ARG A 123 8.96 -27.98 -43.99
C ARG A 123 9.01 -27.98 -45.51
N GLY A 124 8.49 -26.93 -46.14
CA GLY A 124 8.56 -26.77 -47.60
C GLY A 124 10.01 -26.72 -48.10
N MET A 125 10.86 -25.92 -47.47
CA MET A 125 12.29 -25.84 -47.79
C MET A 125 13.00 -27.18 -47.60
N ALA A 126 12.72 -27.89 -46.51
CA ALA A 126 13.28 -29.21 -46.27
C ALA A 126 12.89 -30.22 -47.38
N GLY A 127 11.64 -30.18 -47.84
CA GLY A 127 11.18 -30.98 -48.97
C GLY A 127 11.90 -30.64 -50.27
N ASN A 128 12.08 -29.35 -50.57
CA ASN A 128 12.82 -28.89 -51.75
C ASN A 128 14.28 -29.34 -51.73
N ILE A 129 14.95 -29.24 -50.57
CA ILE A 129 16.32 -29.74 -50.37
C ILE A 129 16.38 -31.25 -50.61
N GLY A 130 15.40 -32.01 -50.10
CA GLY A 130 15.30 -33.45 -50.34
C GLY A 130 15.20 -33.80 -51.84
N THR A 131 14.35 -33.08 -52.57
CA THR A 131 14.22 -33.23 -54.03
C THR A 131 15.52 -32.89 -54.76
N MET A 132 16.17 -31.77 -54.39
CA MET A 132 17.46 -31.38 -54.96
C MET A 132 18.54 -32.43 -54.73
N ASN A 133 18.61 -32.99 -53.52
CA ASN A 133 19.56 -34.04 -53.18
C ASN A 133 19.35 -35.30 -54.03
N SER A 134 18.09 -35.71 -54.25
CA SER A 134 17.77 -36.83 -55.15
C SER A 134 18.21 -36.55 -56.59
N SER A 135 17.87 -35.37 -57.12
CA SER A 135 18.28 -34.94 -58.46
C SER A 135 19.79 -34.93 -58.63
N MET A 136 20.54 -34.44 -57.63
CA MET A 136 22.00 -34.49 -57.64
C MET A 136 22.54 -35.93 -57.64
N SER A 137 21.94 -36.83 -56.86
CA SER A 137 22.31 -38.26 -56.87
C SER A 137 22.08 -38.91 -58.24
N HIS A 138 20.97 -38.58 -58.91
CA HIS A 138 20.70 -39.04 -60.28
C HIS A 138 21.72 -38.49 -61.26
N MET A 139 22.00 -37.19 -61.24
CA MET A 139 23.03 -36.59 -62.10
C MET A 139 24.40 -37.22 -61.86
N ASN A 140 24.78 -37.47 -60.61
CA ASN A 140 26.06 -38.09 -60.28
C ASN A 140 26.19 -39.51 -60.88
N ARG A 141 25.12 -40.31 -60.83
CA ARG A 141 25.09 -41.63 -61.48
C ARG A 141 25.21 -41.53 -63.00
N SER A 142 24.44 -40.64 -63.62
CA SER A 142 24.53 -40.42 -65.07
C SER A 142 25.92 -39.95 -65.50
N MET A 143 26.58 -39.09 -64.71
CA MET A 143 27.96 -38.69 -64.97
C MET A 143 28.93 -39.88 -64.85
N ALA A 144 28.79 -40.72 -63.84
CA ALA A 144 29.62 -41.92 -63.68
C ALA A 144 29.46 -42.89 -64.86
N GLU A 145 28.23 -43.11 -65.34
CA GLU A 145 27.94 -43.91 -66.52
C GLU A 145 28.57 -43.31 -67.79
N MET A 146 28.47 -41.99 -67.94
CA MET A 146 29.07 -41.27 -69.06
C MET A 146 30.59 -41.38 -69.04
N THR A 147 31.24 -41.18 -67.88
CA THR A 147 32.68 -41.37 -67.70
C THR A 147 33.11 -42.79 -68.07
N GLY A 148 32.35 -43.81 -67.62
CA GLY A 148 32.62 -45.21 -67.98
C GLY A 148 32.50 -45.47 -69.49
N THR A 149 31.48 -44.91 -70.13
CA THR A 149 31.27 -45.03 -71.57
C THR A 149 32.37 -44.33 -72.37
N MET A 150 32.76 -43.12 -71.97
CA MET A 150 33.90 -42.41 -72.57
C MET A 150 35.22 -43.17 -72.39
N GLY A 151 35.44 -43.80 -71.22
CA GLY A 151 36.60 -44.65 -70.98
C GLY A 151 36.65 -45.84 -71.95
N ARG A 152 35.52 -46.53 -72.16
CA ARG A 152 35.42 -47.62 -73.15
C ARG A 152 35.67 -47.14 -74.57
N MET A 153 35.02 -46.04 -74.98
CA MET A 153 35.26 -45.44 -76.30
C MET A 153 36.73 -45.07 -76.50
N SER A 154 37.39 -44.53 -75.48
CA SER A 154 38.83 -44.22 -75.55
C SER A 154 39.68 -45.47 -75.80
N VAL A 155 39.39 -46.58 -75.13
CA VAL A 155 40.06 -47.88 -75.37
C VAL A 155 39.79 -48.37 -76.80
N ASP A 156 38.54 -48.33 -77.24
CA ASP A 156 38.15 -48.79 -78.57
C ASP A 156 38.85 -47.96 -79.66
N ILE A 157 38.85 -46.63 -79.52
CA ILE A 157 39.56 -45.71 -80.43
C ILE A 157 41.05 -46.05 -80.49
N ASN A 158 41.70 -46.30 -79.33
CA ASN A 158 43.12 -46.66 -79.28
C ASN A 158 43.41 -47.98 -80.00
N ARG A 159 42.52 -48.98 -79.87
CA ARG A 159 42.62 -50.24 -80.62
C ARG A 159 42.48 -50.04 -82.13
N PHE A 160 41.61 -49.13 -82.57
CA PHE A 160 41.47 -48.78 -83.98
C PHE A 160 42.66 -48.00 -84.54
N THR A 161 43.26 -47.09 -83.76
CA THR A 161 44.40 -46.28 -84.21
C THR A 161 45.74 -46.98 -84.08
N ARG A 162 45.85 -48.04 -83.26
CA ARG A 162 47.07 -48.85 -83.08
C ARG A 162 46.74 -50.35 -83.15
N PRO A 163 46.31 -50.89 -84.30
CA PRO A 163 45.94 -52.30 -84.43
C PRO A 163 47.12 -53.26 -84.25
N GLU A 164 48.34 -52.74 -84.41
CA GLU A 164 49.58 -53.53 -84.46
C GLU A 164 49.99 -54.15 -83.11
N SER A 165 49.47 -53.64 -81.98
CA SER A 165 49.70 -54.25 -80.66
C SER A 165 48.74 -55.40 -80.32
N LEU A 166 47.69 -55.61 -81.12
CA LEU A 166 46.67 -56.65 -80.94
C LEU A 166 46.81 -57.84 -81.90
N MET A 167 47.73 -57.78 -82.86
CA MET A 167 48.10 -58.96 -83.64
C MET A 167 49.07 -59.80 -82.79
N PRO A 168 48.67 -60.98 -82.27
CA PRO A 168 49.65 -61.90 -81.72
C PRO A 168 50.59 -62.25 -82.86
N MET A 169 51.84 -61.80 -82.78
CA MET A 169 52.90 -62.30 -83.65
C MET A 169 52.95 -63.80 -83.44
N SER A 170 52.33 -64.56 -84.35
CA SER A 170 52.49 -65.99 -84.43
C SER A 170 53.99 -66.24 -84.63
N PRO A 171 54.68 -66.95 -83.72
CA PRO A 171 56.05 -67.32 -83.98
C PRO A 171 56.03 -68.30 -85.14
N PHE A 172 56.57 -67.88 -86.28
CA PHE A 172 56.81 -68.73 -87.43
C PHE A 172 57.62 -69.97 -86.97
N ARG A 173 57.01 -71.15 -87.06
CA ARG A 173 57.68 -72.46 -87.13
C ARG A 173 56.91 -73.36 -88.08
#